data_AF-A0AAT9WNF9-F1
#
_entry.id   AF-A0AAT9WNF9-F1
#
_cell.length_a   1.000
_cell.length_b   1.000
_cell.length_c   1.000
_cell.angle_alpha   90.00
_cell.angle_beta   90.00
_cell.angle_gamma   90.00
#
_symmetry.space_group_name_H-M   'P 1'
#
loop_
_entity.id
_entity.type
_entity.pdbx_description
1 polymer ?
#
loop_
_entity_poly.entity_id
_entity_poly.type
_entity_poly.pdbx_seq_one_letter_code
_entity_poly.pdbx_strand_id
1 'polypeptide(L)'
;MIMFSNLRIGTRLAVAFAVVLLLSIASTAYSLVTARAAAESTRRMTELPLVKERLVSDWYLYTYSAIARTALIARSTDETLSTTFAKPIADSVTKASELIKQVEAVLTSDEEKAMLKAIVSDRAKYQAAKVEVMNAKRAGDAEASVRIFNDAFMPAAESYSARVKALQAFQRKAIDDTALALEAASARAFRLLLLLGVLVVAIGAVFAYLISRSITRPLKSAIDVAATVANGDLTTTFDAASKCEIGDLMRALKSMNDALVKVVSEVQTGTRSIATASNEIAAGNLDLSARTEQQASSLEETAASMEELTSTVRQNADNAYQANQLALAASNVAAKGGDIVGKVVDTMGSIDSSSRKIVDIIGVIDGIAFQTNILALNAAVEAARAGEQGRGFAVVASEVRSLAQRSASAAQEIKDLIGDSVGQVNIGTKLVQEAGTTMREVVDSVARVNDIMSEITSASQEQRIGIDQVNEAIAQMDQVTQQNAALVEEAAAAAASMQEQAETLASVAAGFKLAAGRQHPAVANETRLRLA
;
A
#
# COMPACT_ATOMS: atom_id res chain seq x y z
N MET A 1 34.37 -7.56 -28.74
CA MET A 1 33.71 -6.43 -28.04
C MET A 1 32.73 -6.87 -26.94
N ILE A 2 31.96 -7.96 -27.13
CA ILE A 2 30.95 -8.46 -26.16
C ILE A 2 31.55 -8.97 -24.84
N MET A 3 32.78 -9.49 -24.84
CA MET A 3 33.41 -10.03 -23.64
C MET A 3 33.84 -8.94 -22.64
N PHE A 4 34.15 -7.72 -23.12
CA PHE A 4 34.59 -6.61 -22.27
C PHE A 4 33.42 -5.94 -21.52
N SER A 5 32.20 -6.01 -22.07
CA SER A 5 31.00 -5.39 -21.48
C SER A 5 30.35 -6.18 -20.35
N ASN A 6 30.87 -7.36 -20.01
CA ASN A 6 30.41 -8.16 -18.87
C ASN A 6 31.38 -8.15 -17.68
N LEU A 7 32.57 -7.58 -17.83
CA LEU A 7 33.50 -7.38 -16.73
C LEU A 7 33.00 -6.29 -15.78
N ARG A 8 33.38 -6.35 -14.50
CA ARG A 8 33.11 -5.26 -13.56
C ARG A 8 33.80 -3.96 -14.01
N ILE A 9 33.19 -2.80 -13.74
CA ILE A 9 33.72 -1.49 -14.18
C ILE A 9 35.15 -1.29 -13.68
N GLY A 10 35.42 -1.64 -12.41
CA GLY A 10 36.75 -1.57 -11.82
C GLY A 10 37.78 -2.42 -12.58
N THR A 11 37.43 -3.64 -12.98
CA THR A 11 38.32 -4.52 -13.75
C THR A 11 38.64 -3.95 -15.12
N ARG A 12 37.66 -3.34 -15.81
CA ARG A 12 37.88 -2.72 -17.13
C ARG A 12 38.84 -1.55 -17.05
N LEU A 13 38.63 -0.66 -16.08
CA LEU A 13 39.51 0.49 -15.84
C LEU A 13 40.93 0.02 -15.51
N ALA A 14 41.07 -0.95 -14.60
CA ALA A 14 42.38 -1.50 -14.22
C ALA A 14 43.12 -2.09 -15.42
N VAL A 15 42.46 -2.87 -16.28
CA VAL A 15 43.07 -3.44 -17.50
C VAL A 15 43.51 -2.34 -18.47
N ALA A 16 42.66 -1.34 -18.73
CA ALA A 16 43.00 -0.25 -19.64
C ALA A 16 44.19 0.59 -19.13
N PHE A 17 44.20 0.95 -17.85
CA PHE A 17 45.32 1.67 -17.25
C PHE A 17 46.60 0.82 -17.23
N ALA A 18 46.52 -0.47 -16.90
CA ALA A 18 47.68 -1.35 -16.90
C ALA A 18 48.36 -1.42 -18.28
N VAL A 19 47.58 -1.55 -19.36
CA VAL A 19 48.13 -1.58 -20.73
C VAL A 19 48.84 -0.27 -21.09
N VAL A 20 48.22 0.88 -20.81
CA VAL A 20 48.81 2.20 -21.10
C VAL A 20 50.08 2.45 -20.27
N LEU A 21 50.06 2.08 -18.98
CA LEU A 21 51.21 2.23 -18.10
C LEU A 21 52.37 1.32 -18.51
N LEU A 22 52.10 0.06 -18.87
CA LEU A 22 53.14 -0.86 -19.34
C LEU A 22 53.81 -0.37 -20.62
N LEU A 23 53.03 0.14 -21.58
CA LEU A 23 53.58 0.74 -22.81
C LEU A 23 54.39 2.01 -22.51
N SER A 24 53.95 2.83 -21.56
CA SER A 24 54.67 4.05 -21.14
C SER A 24 56.01 3.71 -20.46
N ILE A 25 56.02 2.68 -19.61
CA ILE A 25 57.25 2.16 -18.97
C ILE A 25 58.20 1.63 -20.05
N ALA A 26 57.71 0.83 -21.00
CA ALA A 26 58.52 0.30 -22.09
C ALA A 26 59.14 1.41 -22.96
N SER A 27 58.36 2.43 -23.32
CA SER A 27 58.84 3.60 -24.07
C SER A 27 59.90 4.39 -23.28
N THR A 28 59.68 4.60 -21.99
CA THR A 28 60.62 5.31 -21.12
C THR A 28 61.93 4.55 -20.95
N ALA A 29 61.86 3.23 -20.74
CA ALA A 29 63.02 2.35 -20.65
C ALA A 29 63.83 2.37 -21.96
N TYR A 30 63.15 2.29 -23.11
CA TYR A 30 63.80 2.38 -24.42
C TYR A 30 64.49 3.74 -24.63
N SER A 31 63.82 4.84 -24.25
CA SER A 31 64.42 6.19 -24.32
C SER A 31 65.68 6.30 -23.47
N LEU A 32 65.70 5.71 -22.27
CA LEU A 32 66.85 5.77 -21.37
C LEU A 32 68.04 4.96 -21.91
N VAL A 33 67.79 3.77 -22.47
CA VAL A 33 68.84 2.93 -23.07
C VAL A 33 69.45 3.60 -24.30
N THR A 34 68.61 4.16 -25.18
CA THR A 34 69.09 4.84 -26.40
C THR A 34 69.84 6.14 -26.10
N ALA A 35 69.39 6.92 -25.11
CA ALA A 35 70.11 8.11 -24.65
C ALA A 35 71.50 7.76 -24.07
N ARG A 36 71.61 6.68 -23.27
CA ARG A 36 72.90 6.21 -22.76
C ARG A 36 73.83 5.76 -23.89
N ALA A 37 73.33 4.99 -24.85
CA ALA A 37 74.12 4.56 -26.00
C ALA A 37 74.64 5.74 -26.85
N ALA A 38 73.81 6.78 -27.05
CA ALA A 38 74.21 7.99 -27.75
C ALA A 38 75.30 8.77 -26.99
N ALA A 39 75.16 8.90 -25.65
CA ALA A 39 76.16 9.53 -24.80
C ALA A 39 77.51 8.78 -24.83
N GLU A 40 77.48 7.44 -24.76
CA GLU A 40 78.69 6.60 -24.85
C GLU A 40 79.36 6.71 -26.22
N SER A 41 78.60 6.69 -27.31
CA SER A 41 79.14 6.85 -28.66
C SER A 41 79.80 8.23 -28.87
N THR A 42 79.16 9.28 -28.36
CA THR A 42 79.73 10.65 -28.39
C THR A 42 81.04 10.70 -27.62
N ARG A 43 81.08 10.10 -26.42
CA ARG A 43 82.28 10.02 -25.59
C ARG A 43 83.42 9.29 -26.32
N ARG A 44 83.14 8.13 -26.93
CA ARG A 44 84.12 7.38 -27.73
C ARG A 44 84.68 8.18 -28.92
N MET A 45 83.88 9.06 -29.52
CA MET A 45 84.32 9.95 -30.59
C MET A 45 85.25 11.07 -30.08
N THR A 46 84.95 11.65 -28.91
CA THR A 46 85.71 12.78 -28.36
C THR A 46 86.99 12.40 -27.61
N GLU A 47 87.07 11.20 -27.03
CA GLU A 47 88.18 10.82 -26.15
C GLU A 47 89.51 10.57 -26.89
N LEU A 48 89.48 9.85 -28.01
CA LEU A 48 90.71 9.43 -28.72
C LEU A 48 90.75 9.90 -30.19
N PRO A 49 89.74 9.64 -31.05
CA PRO A 49 89.80 10.04 -32.46
C PRO A 49 90.00 11.54 -32.67
N LEU A 50 89.24 12.37 -31.93
CA LEU A 50 89.36 13.83 -32.01
C LEU A 50 90.74 14.33 -31.52
N VAL A 51 91.31 13.68 -30.50
CA VAL A 51 92.66 14.00 -30.01
C VAL A 51 93.72 13.64 -31.06
N LYS A 52 93.62 12.45 -31.67
CA LYS A 52 94.49 12.02 -32.77
C LYS A 52 94.45 13.00 -33.94
N GLU A 53 93.26 13.37 -34.41
CA GLU A 53 93.12 14.31 -35.54
C GLU A 53 93.79 15.66 -35.23
N ARG A 54 93.55 16.21 -34.03
CA ARG A 54 94.17 17.48 -33.59
C ARG A 54 95.69 17.41 -33.56
N LEU A 55 96.25 16.36 -32.97
CA LEU A 55 97.71 16.17 -32.90
C LEU A 55 98.35 16.05 -34.30
N VAL A 56 97.70 15.29 -35.20
CA VAL A 56 98.18 15.14 -36.58
C VAL A 56 98.00 16.44 -37.37
N SER A 57 96.92 17.19 -37.12
CA SER A 57 96.68 18.51 -37.72
C SER A 57 97.73 19.53 -37.31
N ASP A 58 98.05 19.61 -36.01
CA ASP A 58 99.11 20.47 -35.50
C ASP A 58 100.48 20.07 -36.08
N TRP A 59 100.74 18.76 -36.17
CA TRP A 59 101.95 18.24 -36.79
C TRP A 59 102.06 18.61 -38.28
N TYR A 60 100.95 18.52 -39.01
CA TYR A 60 100.88 18.96 -40.41
C TYR A 60 101.17 20.46 -40.53
N LEU A 61 100.61 21.29 -39.64
CA LEU A 61 100.85 22.74 -39.63
C LEU A 61 102.33 23.08 -39.45
N TYR A 62 103.01 22.46 -38.48
CA TYR A 62 104.46 22.64 -38.29
C TYR A 62 105.27 22.15 -39.49
N THR A 63 104.86 21.04 -40.10
CA THR A 63 105.50 20.50 -41.31
C THR A 63 105.34 21.45 -42.49
N TYR A 64 104.12 21.94 -42.75
CA TYR A 64 103.82 22.89 -43.82
C TYR A 64 104.58 24.21 -43.63
N SER A 65 104.58 24.77 -42.40
CA SER A 65 105.35 25.97 -42.07
C SER A 65 106.85 25.77 -42.30
N ALA A 66 107.39 24.60 -41.94
CA ALA A 66 108.79 24.28 -42.14
C ALA A 66 109.16 24.16 -43.63
N ILE A 67 108.30 23.54 -44.45
CA ILE A 67 108.49 23.44 -45.91
C ILE A 67 108.50 24.83 -46.55
N ALA A 68 107.49 25.66 -46.24
CA ALA A 68 107.40 27.02 -46.76
C ALA A 68 108.60 27.88 -46.34
N ARG A 69 109.07 27.74 -45.10
CA ARG A 69 110.24 28.46 -44.60
C ARG A 69 111.53 28.01 -45.28
N THR A 70 111.74 26.71 -45.48
CA THR A 70 112.91 26.20 -46.21
C THR A 70 112.87 26.64 -47.68
N ALA A 71 111.69 26.69 -48.31
CA ALA A 71 111.52 27.23 -49.65
C ALA A 71 111.91 28.71 -49.75
N LEU A 72 111.50 29.52 -48.77
CA LEU A 72 111.90 30.93 -48.68
C LEU A 72 113.42 31.07 -48.52
N ILE A 73 114.03 30.31 -47.62
CA ILE A 73 115.49 30.40 -47.35
C ILE A 73 116.30 29.95 -48.56
N ALA A 74 115.92 28.85 -49.22
CA ALA A 74 116.64 28.32 -50.37
C ALA A 74 116.66 29.28 -51.56
N ARG A 75 115.54 30.00 -51.78
CA ARG A 75 115.34 30.86 -52.96
C ARG A 75 115.63 32.35 -52.71
N SER A 76 115.85 32.76 -51.47
CA SER A 76 116.14 34.16 -51.13
C SER A 76 117.57 34.55 -51.50
N THR A 77 117.79 35.80 -51.88
CA THR A 77 119.13 36.40 -52.05
C THR A 77 119.77 36.82 -50.73
N ASP A 78 119.01 36.87 -49.64
CA ASP A 78 119.51 37.20 -48.30
C ASP A 78 120.15 35.98 -47.62
N GLU A 79 121.47 36.04 -47.42
CA GLU A 79 122.28 34.98 -46.81
C GLU A 79 122.06 34.84 -45.29
N THR A 80 121.56 35.90 -44.65
CA THR A 80 121.35 35.94 -43.18
C THR A 80 120.08 35.21 -42.75
N LEU A 81 119.19 34.82 -43.67
CA LEU A 81 117.95 34.13 -43.31
C LEU A 81 118.20 32.75 -42.69
N SER A 82 119.28 32.07 -43.08
CA SER A 82 119.64 30.75 -42.54
C SER A 82 120.03 30.81 -41.05
N THR A 83 120.55 31.95 -40.60
CA THR A 83 120.92 32.20 -39.20
C THR A 83 119.78 32.87 -38.43
N THR A 84 119.09 33.84 -39.04
CA THR A 84 117.92 34.52 -38.45
C THR A 84 116.81 33.54 -38.07
N PHE A 85 116.53 32.56 -38.93
CA PHE A 85 115.51 31.53 -38.65
C PHE A 85 116.04 30.30 -37.90
N ALA A 86 117.31 30.26 -37.48
CA ALA A 86 117.90 29.07 -36.85
C ALA A 86 117.11 28.62 -35.60
N LYS A 87 116.74 29.55 -34.72
CA LYS A 87 115.94 29.25 -33.51
C LYS A 87 114.51 28.82 -33.85
N PRO A 88 113.70 29.57 -34.64
CA PRO A 88 112.38 29.10 -35.08
C PRO A 88 112.39 27.74 -35.80
N ILE A 89 113.46 27.42 -36.54
CA ILE A 89 113.64 26.13 -37.20
C ILE A 89 113.86 25.03 -36.16
N ALA A 90 114.80 25.23 -35.23
CA ALA A 90 115.05 24.28 -34.13
C ALA A 90 113.77 24.03 -33.31
N ASP A 91 113.07 25.09 -32.91
CA ASP A 91 111.82 24.99 -32.13
C ASP A 91 110.74 24.22 -32.89
N SER A 92 110.57 24.47 -34.19
CA SER A 92 109.60 23.74 -35.03
C SER A 92 109.93 22.25 -35.18
N VAL A 93 111.23 21.89 -35.24
CA VAL A 93 111.68 20.51 -35.32
C VAL A 93 111.45 19.78 -33.99
N THR A 94 111.75 20.45 -32.88
CA THR A 94 111.47 19.93 -31.52
C THR A 94 109.98 19.70 -31.36
N LYS A 95 109.14 20.70 -31.67
CA LYS A 95 107.69 20.60 -31.53
C LYS A 95 107.08 19.53 -32.43
N ALA A 96 107.52 19.44 -33.68
CA ALA A 96 107.10 18.36 -34.57
C ALA A 96 107.51 16.98 -34.04
N SER A 97 108.70 16.85 -33.41
CA SER A 97 109.14 15.58 -32.81
C SER A 97 108.31 15.21 -31.56
N GLU A 98 107.95 16.19 -30.73
CA GLU A 98 107.03 15.99 -29.60
C GLU A 98 105.65 15.53 -30.08
N LEU A 99 105.09 16.22 -31.08
CA LEU A 99 103.78 15.87 -31.66
C LEU A 99 103.80 14.46 -32.26
N ILE A 100 104.88 14.06 -32.94
CA ILE A 100 105.02 12.69 -33.45
C ILE A 100 105.00 11.66 -32.31
N LYS A 101 105.71 11.90 -31.21
CA LYS A 101 105.68 11.01 -30.04
C LYS A 101 104.30 10.94 -29.40
N GLN A 102 103.61 12.09 -29.32
CA GLN A 102 102.24 12.14 -28.78
C GLN A 102 101.28 11.38 -29.69
N VAL A 103 101.37 11.54 -31.02
CA VAL A 103 100.61 10.77 -32.00
C VAL A 103 100.89 9.28 -31.80
N GLU A 104 102.16 8.86 -31.82
CA GLU A 104 102.58 7.46 -31.64
C GLU A 104 101.97 6.82 -30.39
N ALA A 105 101.97 7.54 -29.26
CA ALA A 105 101.41 7.06 -27.99
C ALA A 105 99.90 6.83 -28.02
N VAL A 106 99.16 7.54 -28.88
CA VAL A 106 97.70 7.44 -28.96
C VAL A 106 97.21 6.60 -30.13
N LEU A 107 98.05 6.19 -31.08
CA LEU A 107 97.65 5.34 -32.20
C LEU A 107 97.31 3.92 -31.72
N THR A 108 96.13 3.44 -32.11
CA THR A 108 95.58 2.17 -31.63
C THR A 108 95.48 1.12 -32.74
N SER A 109 95.15 1.54 -33.96
CA SER A 109 94.98 0.64 -35.11
C SER A 109 96.32 0.28 -35.76
N ASP A 110 96.43 -0.95 -36.26
CA ASP A 110 97.60 -1.40 -37.02
C ASP A 110 97.80 -0.59 -38.30
N GLU A 111 96.71 -0.14 -38.93
CA GLU A 111 96.75 0.74 -40.11
C GLU A 111 97.32 2.11 -39.77
N GLU A 112 96.91 2.70 -38.64
CA GLU A 112 97.45 3.98 -38.15
C GLU A 112 98.96 3.88 -37.88
N LYS A 113 99.38 2.81 -37.19
CA LYS A 113 100.79 2.56 -36.87
C LYS A 113 101.62 2.34 -38.14
N ALA A 114 101.08 1.63 -39.13
CA ALA A 114 101.73 1.44 -40.42
C ALA A 114 101.89 2.77 -41.18
N MET A 115 100.86 3.63 -41.19
CA MET A 115 100.96 4.97 -41.77
C MET A 115 102.02 5.81 -41.07
N LEU A 116 102.04 5.82 -39.73
CA LEU A 116 103.06 6.57 -38.95
C LEU A 116 104.47 6.09 -39.28
N LYS A 117 104.70 4.78 -39.35
CA LYS A 117 106.02 4.21 -39.71
C LYS A 117 106.49 4.70 -41.08
N ALA A 118 105.59 4.71 -42.08
CA ALA A 118 105.89 5.24 -43.40
C ALA A 118 106.18 6.76 -43.37
N ILE A 119 105.42 7.52 -42.57
CA ILE A 119 105.64 8.96 -42.41
C ILE A 119 107.01 9.24 -41.75
N VAL A 120 107.40 8.50 -40.71
CA VAL A 120 108.69 8.67 -40.03
C VAL A 120 109.86 8.35 -40.97
N SER A 121 109.70 7.35 -41.84
CA SER A 121 110.69 7.03 -42.88
C SER A 121 110.88 8.18 -43.87
N ASP A 122 109.79 8.78 -44.37
CA ASP A 122 109.87 9.93 -45.28
C ASP A 122 110.34 11.20 -44.58
N ARG A 123 110.01 11.37 -43.30
CA ARG A 123 110.52 12.47 -42.47
C ARG A 123 112.05 12.44 -42.39
N ALA A 124 112.66 11.26 -42.26
CA ALA A 124 114.12 11.14 -42.21
C ALA A 124 114.77 11.65 -43.50
N LYS A 125 114.22 11.28 -44.67
CA LYS A 125 114.67 11.78 -45.98
C LYS A 125 114.48 13.29 -46.12
N TYR A 126 113.30 13.78 -45.73
CA TYR A 126 112.97 15.21 -45.71
C TYR A 126 113.95 16.02 -44.84
N GLN A 127 114.26 15.54 -43.63
CA GLN A 127 115.19 16.23 -42.73
C GLN A 127 116.63 16.19 -43.25
N ALA A 128 117.07 15.08 -43.83
CA ALA A 128 118.39 14.98 -44.45
C ALA A 128 118.56 16.01 -45.58
N ALA A 129 117.61 16.03 -46.54
CA ALA A 129 117.61 17.00 -47.63
C ALA A 129 117.51 18.45 -47.13
N LYS A 130 116.73 18.70 -46.06
CA LYS A 130 116.64 20.02 -45.43
C LYS A 130 117.99 20.50 -44.90
N VAL A 131 118.73 19.62 -44.24
CA VAL A 131 120.06 19.93 -43.69
C VAL A 131 121.03 20.27 -44.83
N GLU A 132 121.01 19.52 -45.93
CA GLU A 132 121.84 19.82 -47.11
C GLU A 132 121.53 21.19 -47.71
N VAL A 133 120.24 21.53 -47.89
CA VAL A 133 119.82 22.86 -48.37
C VAL A 133 120.34 23.98 -47.46
N MET A 134 120.21 23.80 -46.14
CA MET A 134 120.66 24.79 -45.15
C MET A 134 122.19 24.91 -45.10
N ASN A 135 122.92 23.81 -45.29
CA ASN A 135 124.39 23.81 -45.31
C ASN A 135 124.95 24.47 -46.57
N ALA A 136 124.37 24.17 -47.76
CA ALA A 136 124.72 24.87 -48.99
C ALA A 136 124.48 26.38 -48.87
N LYS A 137 123.37 26.79 -48.22
CA LYS A 137 123.07 28.20 -47.98
C LYS A 137 124.05 28.88 -47.02
N ARG A 138 124.48 28.19 -45.96
CA ARG A 138 125.52 28.71 -45.03
C ARG A 138 126.91 28.79 -45.65
N ALA A 139 127.20 27.94 -46.63
CA ALA A 139 128.46 27.94 -47.37
C ALA A 139 128.52 29.03 -48.46
N GLY A 140 127.45 29.82 -48.65
CA GLY A 140 127.37 30.86 -49.69
C GLY A 140 127.05 30.32 -51.10
N ASP A 141 126.77 29.02 -51.25
CA ASP A 141 126.49 28.39 -52.55
C ASP A 141 124.99 28.42 -52.85
N ALA A 142 124.53 29.56 -53.39
CA ALA A 142 123.12 29.78 -53.73
C ALA A 142 122.63 28.83 -54.84
N GLU A 143 123.48 28.49 -55.81
CA GLU A 143 123.12 27.63 -56.94
C GLU A 143 122.94 26.18 -56.48
N ALA A 144 123.85 25.66 -55.65
CA ALA A 144 123.70 24.34 -55.05
C ALA A 144 122.51 24.26 -54.09
N SER A 145 122.24 25.32 -53.31
CA SER A 145 121.07 25.36 -52.40
C SER A 145 119.75 25.22 -53.17
N VAL A 146 119.59 25.94 -54.30
CA VAL A 146 118.40 25.84 -55.15
C VAL A 146 118.29 24.47 -55.84
N ARG A 147 119.41 23.93 -56.34
CA ARG A 147 119.42 22.60 -56.97
C ARG A 147 119.02 21.49 -56.00
N ILE A 148 119.66 21.42 -54.83
CA ILE A 148 119.33 20.44 -53.77
C ILE A 148 117.88 20.63 -53.32
N PHE A 149 117.42 21.88 -53.24
CA PHE A 149 116.03 22.18 -52.90
C PHE A 149 115.04 21.57 -53.90
N ASN A 150 115.28 21.71 -55.20
CA ASN A 150 114.40 21.20 -56.25
C ASN A 150 114.52 19.67 -56.41
N ASP A 151 115.73 19.13 -56.40
CA ASP A 151 115.96 17.73 -56.78
C ASP A 151 115.78 16.75 -55.62
N ALA A 152 116.06 17.18 -54.38
CA ALA A 152 116.03 16.32 -53.20
C ALA A 152 114.99 16.76 -52.17
N PHE A 153 114.99 18.04 -51.76
CA PHE A 153 114.12 18.50 -50.68
C PHE A 153 112.64 18.53 -51.09
N MET A 154 112.29 19.11 -52.25
CA MET A 154 110.90 19.24 -52.65
C MET A 154 110.19 17.89 -52.84
N PRO A 155 110.77 16.89 -53.55
CA PRO A 155 110.14 15.58 -53.66
C PRO A 155 109.99 14.87 -52.30
N ALA A 156 110.99 15.00 -51.41
CA ALA A 156 110.92 14.43 -50.07
C ALA A 156 109.89 15.15 -49.18
N ALA A 157 109.77 16.48 -49.29
CA ALA A 157 108.81 17.31 -48.59
C ALA A 157 107.37 17.03 -49.03
N GLU A 158 107.13 16.89 -50.35
CA GLU A 158 105.84 16.52 -50.91
C GLU A 158 105.41 15.13 -50.43
N SER A 159 106.30 14.12 -50.52
CA SER A 159 106.00 12.76 -50.04
C SER A 159 105.68 12.74 -48.54
N TYR A 160 106.51 13.39 -47.73
CA TYR A 160 106.32 13.47 -46.28
C TYR A 160 105.02 14.21 -45.91
N SER A 161 104.79 15.40 -46.46
CA SER A 161 103.59 16.20 -46.20
C SER A 161 102.32 15.49 -46.67
N ALA A 162 102.35 14.83 -47.82
CA ALA A 162 101.24 14.05 -48.35
C ALA A 162 100.89 12.87 -47.41
N ARG A 163 101.88 12.16 -46.85
CA ARG A 163 101.60 11.07 -45.90
C ARG A 163 101.07 11.58 -44.56
N VAL A 164 101.56 12.70 -44.04
CA VAL A 164 100.98 13.32 -42.83
C VAL A 164 99.54 13.72 -43.09
N LYS A 165 99.25 14.31 -44.25
CA LYS A 165 97.89 14.66 -44.69
C LYS A 165 97.00 13.44 -44.89
N ALA A 166 97.54 12.33 -45.38
CA ALA A 166 96.81 11.07 -45.51
C ALA A 166 96.40 10.49 -44.14
N LEU A 167 97.31 10.52 -43.15
CA LEU A 167 96.96 10.13 -41.78
C LEU A 167 95.93 11.09 -41.18
N GLN A 168 96.04 12.40 -41.42
CA GLN A 168 95.03 13.37 -40.98
C GLN A 168 93.65 13.07 -41.60
N ALA A 169 93.60 12.82 -42.91
CA ALA A 169 92.37 12.47 -43.62
C ALA A 169 91.76 11.16 -43.10
N PHE A 170 92.60 10.18 -42.75
CA PHE A 170 92.15 8.93 -42.13
C PHE A 170 91.48 9.18 -40.77
N GLN A 171 92.09 10.02 -39.91
CA GLN A 171 91.49 10.38 -38.61
C GLN A 171 90.18 11.16 -38.78
N ARG A 172 90.11 12.12 -39.72
CA ARG A 172 88.89 12.85 -40.04
C ARG A 172 87.77 11.93 -40.50
N LYS A 173 88.07 11.01 -41.43
CA LYS A 173 87.10 10.04 -41.93
C LYS A 173 86.53 9.16 -40.81
N ALA A 174 87.37 8.68 -39.89
CA ALA A 174 86.90 7.87 -38.76
C ALA A 174 85.95 8.65 -37.82
N ILE A 175 86.19 9.96 -37.63
CA ILE A 175 85.28 10.85 -36.88
C ILE A 175 83.97 11.03 -37.63
N ASP A 176 84.02 11.34 -38.93
CA ASP A 176 82.85 11.56 -39.77
C ASP A 176 81.96 10.31 -39.86
N ASP A 177 82.56 9.13 -40.05
CA ASP A 177 81.84 7.84 -40.10
C ASP A 177 81.13 7.56 -38.76
N THR A 178 81.78 7.87 -37.63
CA THR A 178 81.19 7.73 -36.29
C THR A 178 80.05 8.74 -36.07
N ALA A 179 80.21 9.98 -36.54
CA ALA A 179 79.17 11.01 -36.46
C ALA A 179 77.93 10.65 -37.29
N LEU A 180 78.12 10.17 -38.53
CA LEU A 180 77.03 9.70 -39.39
C LEU A 180 76.29 8.50 -38.79
N ALA A 181 77.03 7.54 -38.22
CA ALA A 181 76.43 6.39 -37.54
C ALA A 181 75.58 6.83 -36.32
N LEU A 182 76.06 7.81 -35.55
CA LEU A 182 75.34 8.38 -34.41
C LEU A 182 74.08 9.15 -34.84
N GLU A 183 74.15 9.94 -35.91
CA GLU A 183 72.99 10.64 -36.46
C GLU A 183 71.92 9.66 -36.95
N ALA A 184 72.31 8.62 -37.69
CA ALA A 184 71.41 7.57 -38.16
C ALA A 184 70.80 6.74 -37.00
N ALA A 185 71.57 6.48 -35.94
CA ALA A 185 71.07 5.81 -34.73
C ALA A 185 70.08 6.70 -33.97
N SER A 186 70.39 7.99 -33.81
CA SER A 186 69.53 8.97 -33.14
C SER A 186 68.22 9.20 -33.89
N ALA A 187 68.26 9.30 -35.23
CA ALA A 187 67.06 9.42 -36.06
C ALA A 187 66.17 8.16 -36.00
N ARG A 188 66.77 6.97 -35.93
CA ARG A 188 66.01 5.72 -35.72
C ARG A 188 65.35 5.68 -34.34
N ALA A 189 66.09 6.02 -33.28
CA ALA A 189 65.56 6.06 -31.93
C ALA A 189 64.40 7.07 -31.80
N PHE A 190 64.55 8.27 -32.38
CA PHE A 190 63.51 9.28 -32.40
C PHE A 190 62.24 8.81 -33.13
N ARG A 191 62.37 8.21 -34.32
CA ARG A 191 61.22 7.66 -35.06
C ARG A 191 60.48 6.56 -34.29
N LEU A 192 61.22 5.66 -33.63
CA LEU A 192 60.62 4.60 -32.81
C LEU A 192 59.92 5.17 -31.58
N LEU A 193 60.51 6.14 -30.89
CA LEU A 193 59.87 6.83 -29.75
C LEU A 193 58.62 7.58 -30.18
N LEU A 194 58.64 8.24 -31.34
CA LEU A 194 57.46 8.91 -31.89
C LEU A 194 56.35 7.90 -32.20
N LEU A 195 56.68 6.77 -32.84
CA LEU A 195 55.71 5.69 -33.10
C LEU A 195 55.13 5.11 -31.80
N LEU A 196 55.96 4.84 -30.79
CA LEU A 196 55.49 4.35 -29.48
C LEU A 196 54.60 5.38 -28.78
N GLY A 197 54.97 6.67 -28.83
CA GLY A 197 54.15 7.76 -28.29
C GLY A 197 52.78 7.86 -28.95
N VAL A 198 52.74 7.81 -30.28
CA VAL A 198 51.47 7.79 -31.05
C VAL A 198 50.65 6.55 -30.69
N LEU A 199 51.27 5.38 -30.56
CA LEU A 199 50.58 4.14 -30.23
C LEU A 199 49.99 4.16 -28.80
N VAL A 200 50.70 4.72 -27.83
CA VAL A 200 50.19 4.95 -26.46
C VAL A 200 48.96 5.84 -26.48
N VAL A 201 49.01 6.97 -27.20
CA VAL A 201 47.88 7.90 -27.30
C VAL A 201 46.69 7.25 -28.03
N ALA A 202 46.94 6.55 -29.14
CA ALA A 202 45.90 5.88 -29.91
C ALA A 202 45.20 4.78 -29.10
N ILE A 203 45.96 3.91 -28.42
CA ILE A 203 45.39 2.85 -27.57
C ILE A 203 44.64 3.46 -26.38
N GLY A 204 45.19 4.49 -25.75
CA GLY A 204 44.53 5.22 -24.68
C GLY A 204 43.19 5.82 -25.12
N ALA A 205 43.14 6.46 -26.29
CA ALA A 205 41.93 7.02 -26.86
C ALA A 205 40.87 5.95 -27.18
N VAL A 206 41.29 4.80 -27.73
CA VAL A 206 40.39 3.66 -27.99
C VAL A 206 39.80 3.14 -26.68
N PHE A 207 40.61 2.86 -25.66
CA PHE A 207 40.09 2.41 -24.37
C PHE A 207 39.17 3.44 -23.72
N ALA A 208 39.53 4.73 -23.76
CA ALA A 208 38.69 5.81 -23.24
C ALA A 208 37.31 5.83 -23.94
N TYR A 209 37.29 5.74 -25.27
CA TYR A 209 36.04 5.69 -26.04
C TYR A 209 35.22 4.44 -25.71
N LEU A 210 35.84 3.26 -25.66
CA LEU A 210 35.16 1.99 -25.39
C LEU A 210 34.57 1.94 -23.97
N ILE A 211 35.36 2.34 -22.97
CA ILE A 211 34.92 2.36 -21.57
C ILE A 211 33.80 3.38 -21.41
N SER A 212 33.98 4.61 -21.91
CA SER A 212 32.97 5.67 -21.86
C SER A 212 31.65 5.21 -22.50
N ARG A 213 31.70 4.66 -23.72
CA ARG A 213 30.52 4.13 -24.41
C ARG A 213 29.87 2.95 -23.67
N SER A 214 30.66 2.10 -23.01
CA SER A 214 30.16 0.94 -22.27
C SER A 214 29.48 1.30 -20.94
N ILE A 215 29.76 2.47 -20.39
CA ILE A 215 29.16 2.96 -19.13
C ILE A 215 28.00 3.92 -19.43
N THR A 216 28.24 4.93 -20.26
CA THR A 216 27.27 6.01 -20.52
C THR A 216 26.00 5.54 -21.21
N ARG A 217 26.07 4.60 -22.15
CA ARG A 217 24.88 4.09 -22.85
C ARG A 217 23.94 3.32 -21.92
N PRO A 218 24.38 2.28 -21.18
CA PRO A 218 23.53 1.58 -20.23
C PRO A 218 23.04 2.48 -19.09
N LEU A 219 23.85 3.44 -18.63
CA LEU A 219 23.43 4.39 -17.61
C LEU A 219 22.32 5.32 -18.10
N LYS A 220 22.39 5.77 -19.36
CA LYS A 220 21.29 6.52 -19.99
C LYS A 220 20.01 5.67 -20.05
N SER A 221 20.11 4.41 -20.44
CA SER A 221 18.95 3.50 -20.41
C SER A 221 18.36 3.36 -19.00
N ALA A 222 19.18 3.25 -17.96
CA ALA A 222 18.70 3.20 -16.57
C ALA A 222 17.97 4.51 -16.15
N ILE A 223 18.45 5.67 -16.61
CA ILE A 223 17.77 6.95 -16.40
C ILE A 223 16.43 6.98 -17.15
N ASP A 224 16.40 6.52 -18.40
CA ASP A 224 15.17 6.45 -19.20
C ASP A 224 14.13 5.51 -18.54
N VAL A 225 14.58 4.38 -17.98
CA VAL A 225 13.74 3.47 -17.16
C VAL A 225 13.16 4.20 -15.95
N ALA A 226 14.02 4.85 -15.15
CA ALA A 226 13.57 5.55 -13.96
C ALA A 226 12.61 6.70 -14.29
N ALA A 227 12.85 7.44 -15.37
CA ALA A 227 11.96 8.48 -15.87
C ALA A 227 10.62 7.92 -16.34
N THR A 228 10.61 6.76 -16.99
CA THR A 228 9.38 6.07 -17.43
C THR A 228 8.53 5.68 -16.22
N VAL A 229 9.15 5.08 -15.19
CA VAL A 229 8.50 4.74 -13.92
C VAL A 229 7.99 5.98 -13.18
N ALA A 230 8.78 7.06 -13.13
CA ALA A 230 8.38 8.31 -12.48
C ALA A 230 7.19 8.99 -13.15
N ASN A 231 7.01 8.81 -14.47
CA ASN A 231 5.85 9.27 -15.22
C ASN A 231 4.65 8.31 -15.14
N GLY A 232 4.72 7.29 -14.28
CA GLY A 232 3.65 6.32 -14.07
C GLY A 232 3.54 5.23 -15.13
N ASP A 233 4.44 5.17 -16.11
CA ASP A 233 4.41 4.08 -17.10
C ASP A 233 5.17 2.86 -16.56
N LEU A 234 4.41 1.80 -16.24
CA LEU A 234 4.94 0.55 -15.74
C LEU A 234 4.84 -0.59 -16.78
N THR A 235 4.58 -0.25 -18.05
CA THR A 235 4.38 -1.24 -19.12
C THR A 235 5.69 -1.73 -19.74
N THR A 236 6.75 -0.93 -19.61
CA THR A 236 8.04 -1.17 -20.25
C THR A 236 8.77 -2.37 -19.67
N THR A 237 9.21 -3.27 -20.54
CA THR A 237 10.09 -4.37 -20.19
C THR A 237 11.55 -3.98 -20.39
N PHE A 238 12.38 -4.27 -19.39
CA PHE A 238 13.79 -3.90 -19.42
C PHE A 238 14.67 -5.15 -19.55
N ASP A 239 15.65 -5.07 -20.44
CA ASP A 239 16.70 -6.08 -20.56
C ASP A 239 17.80 -5.81 -19.52
N ALA A 240 18.04 -6.81 -18.65
CA ALA A 240 19.02 -6.75 -17.58
C ALA A 240 20.11 -7.83 -17.73
N ALA A 241 20.41 -8.26 -18.96
CA ALA A 241 21.30 -9.37 -19.26
C ALA A 241 22.78 -9.19 -18.84
N SER A 242 23.22 -7.97 -18.49
CA SER A 242 24.63 -7.73 -18.11
C SER A 242 24.97 -8.29 -16.72
N LYS A 243 26.20 -8.80 -16.58
CA LYS A 243 26.73 -9.33 -15.30
C LYS A 243 27.56 -8.32 -14.48
N CYS A 244 27.70 -7.09 -14.96
CA CYS A 244 28.41 -6.03 -14.26
C CYS A 244 27.49 -5.22 -13.33
N GLU A 245 28.05 -4.23 -12.65
CA GLU A 245 27.34 -3.35 -11.70
C GLU A 245 26.15 -2.63 -12.35
N ILE A 246 26.23 -2.27 -13.63
CA ILE A 246 25.07 -1.70 -14.34
C ILE A 246 23.97 -2.74 -14.55
N GLY A 247 24.33 -4.01 -14.74
CA GLY A 247 23.36 -5.10 -14.77
C GLY A 247 22.67 -5.30 -13.42
N ASP A 248 23.41 -5.16 -12.31
CA ASP A 248 22.82 -5.16 -10.96
C ASP A 248 21.84 -4.00 -10.77
N LEU A 249 22.21 -2.79 -11.20
CA LEU A 249 21.33 -1.62 -11.19
C LEU A 249 20.05 -1.85 -12.01
N MET A 250 20.17 -2.37 -13.23
CA MET A 250 19.02 -2.65 -14.09
C MET A 250 18.10 -3.73 -13.50
N ARG A 251 18.67 -4.76 -12.85
CA ARG A 251 17.87 -5.77 -12.13
C ARG A 251 17.13 -5.16 -10.94
N ALA A 252 17.78 -4.30 -10.16
CA ALA A 252 17.14 -3.62 -9.04
C ALA A 252 15.98 -2.70 -9.51
N LEU A 253 16.19 -1.94 -10.58
CA LEU A 253 15.13 -1.12 -11.20
C LEU A 253 13.97 -1.97 -11.71
N LYS A 254 14.26 -3.13 -12.31
CA LYS A 254 13.22 -4.09 -12.73
C LYS A 254 12.42 -4.61 -11.54
N SER A 255 13.07 -5.07 -10.47
CA SER A 255 12.38 -5.53 -9.27
C SER A 255 11.52 -4.44 -8.63
N MET A 256 12.00 -3.18 -8.63
CA MET A 256 11.21 -2.02 -8.17
C MET A 256 9.97 -1.81 -9.05
N ASN A 257 10.12 -1.85 -10.38
CA ASN A 257 9.00 -1.73 -11.31
C ASN A 257 7.97 -2.85 -11.12
N ASP A 258 8.42 -4.11 -11.03
CA ASP A 258 7.54 -5.27 -10.81
C ASP A 258 6.78 -5.16 -9.47
N ALA A 259 7.43 -4.68 -8.40
CA ALA A 259 6.79 -4.43 -7.11
C ALA A 259 5.74 -3.31 -7.20
N LEU A 260 6.03 -2.22 -7.90
CA LEU A 260 5.06 -1.14 -8.14
C LEU A 260 3.87 -1.62 -8.97
N VAL A 261 4.09 -2.43 -10.02
CA VAL A 261 3.02 -3.05 -10.80
C VAL A 261 2.09 -3.86 -9.90
N LYS A 262 2.66 -4.66 -8.99
CA LYS A 262 1.87 -5.45 -8.04
C LYS A 262 1.03 -4.56 -7.12
N VAL A 263 1.63 -3.55 -6.49
CA VAL A 263 0.93 -2.63 -5.58
C VAL A 263 -0.20 -1.87 -6.31
N VAL A 264 0.08 -1.29 -7.47
CA VAL A 264 -0.93 -0.56 -8.26
C VAL A 264 -2.06 -1.50 -8.70
N SER A 265 -1.74 -2.74 -9.11
CA SER A 265 -2.76 -3.73 -9.49
C SER A 265 -3.64 -4.15 -8.30
N GLU A 266 -3.05 -4.34 -7.12
CA GLU A 266 -3.79 -4.63 -5.89
C GLU A 266 -4.70 -3.45 -5.50
N VAL A 267 -4.22 -2.20 -5.62
CA VAL A 267 -5.02 -1.00 -5.38
C VAL A 267 -6.17 -0.87 -6.40
N GLN A 268 -5.94 -1.08 -7.70
CA GLN A 268 -7.01 -1.05 -8.71
C GLN A 268 -8.07 -2.15 -8.48
N THR A 269 -7.65 -3.31 -7.99
CA THR A 269 -8.59 -4.40 -7.66
C THR A 269 -9.37 -4.07 -6.39
N GLY A 270 -8.68 -3.63 -5.33
CA GLY A 270 -9.29 -3.27 -4.06
C GLY A 270 -10.28 -2.12 -4.18
N THR A 271 -9.93 -1.07 -4.94
CA THR A 271 -10.83 0.07 -5.21
C THR A 271 -12.09 -0.35 -5.97
N ARG A 272 -11.97 -1.22 -6.97
CA ARG A 272 -13.14 -1.78 -7.67
C ARG A 272 -14.02 -2.59 -6.71
N SER A 273 -13.43 -3.40 -5.83
CA SER A 273 -14.19 -4.13 -4.81
C SER A 273 -14.89 -3.20 -3.82
N ILE A 274 -14.24 -2.13 -3.36
CA ILE A 274 -14.86 -1.11 -2.49
C ILE A 274 -16.01 -0.42 -3.20
N ALA A 275 -15.85 -0.04 -4.48
CA ALA A 275 -16.92 0.57 -5.26
C ALA A 275 -18.12 -0.37 -5.41
N THR A 276 -17.91 -1.65 -5.72
CA THR A 276 -19.01 -2.64 -5.77
C THR A 276 -19.70 -2.78 -4.41
N ALA A 277 -18.93 -2.97 -3.33
CA ALA A 277 -19.49 -3.11 -1.98
C ALA A 277 -20.24 -1.85 -1.52
N SER A 278 -19.76 -0.65 -1.88
CA SER A 278 -20.44 0.62 -1.57
C SER A 278 -21.79 0.72 -2.27
N ASN A 279 -21.87 0.31 -3.54
CA ASN A 279 -23.14 0.24 -4.27
C ASN A 279 -24.11 -0.79 -3.66
N GLU A 280 -23.60 -1.96 -3.22
CA GLU A 280 -24.41 -2.97 -2.53
C GLU A 280 -24.94 -2.43 -1.19
N ILE A 281 -24.11 -1.73 -0.41
CA ILE A 281 -24.54 -1.07 0.83
C ILE A 281 -25.60 0.00 0.54
N ALA A 282 -25.40 0.84 -0.49
CA ALA A 282 -26.38 1.86 -0.87
C ALA A 282 -27.73 1.25 -1.26
N ALA A 283 -27.72 0.18 -2.05
CA ALA A 283 -28.93 -0.57 -2.39
C ALA A 283 -29.59 -1.20 -1.16
N GLY A 284 -28.80 -1.79 -0.24
CA GLY A 284 -29.29 -2.33 1.02
C GLY A 284 -29.89 -1.28 1.94
N ASN A 285 -29.32 -0.06 1.98
CA ASN A 285 -29.86 1.05 2.76
C ASN A 285 -31.18 1.57 2.19
N LEU A 286 -31.34 1.59 0.87
CA LEU A 286 -32.63 1.93 0.25
C LEU A 286 -33.73 0.93 0.62
N ASP A 287 -33.42 -0.37 0.60
CA ASP A 287 -34.36 -1.41 1.07
C ASP A 287 -34.69 -1.25 2.57
N LEU A 288 -33.68 -0.99 3.40
CA LEU A 288 -33.87 -0.78 4.83
C LEU A 288 -34.71 0.48 5.12
N SER A 289 -34.51 1.56 4.35
CA SER A 289 -35.31 2.78 4.40
C SER A 289 -36.78 2.47 4.14
N ALA A 290 -37.07 1.78 3.03
CA ALA A 290 -38.44 1.41 2.66
C ALA A 290 -39.11 0.53 3.72
N ARG A 291 -38.37 -0.41 4.32
CA ARG A 291 -38.88 -1.25 5.41
C ARG A 291 -39.11 -0.47 6.70
N THR A 292 -38.28 0.52 6.99
CA THR A 292 -38.40 1.39 8.17
C THR A 292 -39.60 2.33 8.01
N GLU A 293 -39.83 2.88 6.83
CA GLU A 293 -41.05 3.64 6.51
C GLU A 293 -42.32 2.77 6.63
N GLN A 294 -42.29 1.56 6.07
CA GLN A 294 -43.41 0.61 6.20
C GLN A 294 -43.67 0.25 7.66
N GLN A 295 -42.61 0.02 8.44
CA GLN A 295 -42.71 -0.28 9.86
C GLN A 295 -43.28 0.90 10.65
N ALA A 296 -42.87 2.13 10.35
CA ALA A 296 -43.44 3.34 10.96
C ALA A 296 -44.95 3.43 10.68
N SER A 297 -45.37 3.22 9.43
CA SER A 297 -46.79 3.20 9.06
C SER A 297 -47.58 2.10 9.78
N SER A 298 -47.01 0.90 9.93
CA SER A 298 -47.64 -0.21 10.67
C SER A 298 -47.74 0.08 12.18
N LEU A 299 -46.73 0.77 12.74
CA LEU A 299 -46.75 1.21 14.15
C LEU A 299 -47.83 2.29 14.37
N GLU A 300 -47.99 3.24 13.46
CA GLU A 300 -49.07 4.23 13.52
C GLU A 300 -50.46 3.58 13.52
N GLU A 301 -50.70 2.62 12.61
CA GLU A 301 -51.97 1.89 12.55
C GLU A 301 -52.21 1.04 13.81
N THR A 302 -51.15 0.41 14.33
CA THR A 302 -51.21 -0.36 15.58
C THR A 302 -51.52 0.55 16.76
N ALA A 303 -50.87 1.70 16.87
CA ALA A 303 -51.12 2.68 17.92
C ALA A 303 -52.57 3.20 17.89
N ALA A 304 -53.08 3.54 16.71
CA ALA A 304 -54.48 3.94 16.54
C ALA A 304 -55.47 2.83 16.95
N SER A 305 -55.17 1.57 16.58
CA SER A 305 -55.97 0.41 17.00
C SER A 305 -55.92 0.20 18.52
N MET A 306 -54.78 0.44 19.15
CA MET A 306 -54.62 0.35 20.61
C MET A 306 -55.39 1.47 21.33
N GLU A 307 -55.45 2.68 20.78
CA GLU A 307 -56.30 3.76 21.33
C GLU A 307 -57.79 3.38 21.26
N GLU A 308 -58.25 2.83 20.14
CA GLU A 308 -59.63 2.35 19.98
C GLU A 308 -59.95 1.20 20.96
N LEU A 309 -59.03 0.24 21.11
CA LEU A 309 -59.15 -0.85 22.08
C LEU A 309 -59.19 -0.32 23.52
N THR A 310 -58.33 0.65 23.86
CA THR A 310 -58.30 1.28 25.19
C THR A 310 -59.65 1.93 25.50
N SER A 311 -60.20 2.67 24.52
CA SER A 311 -61.53 3.29 24.62
C SER A 311 -62.62 2.24 24.85
N THR A 312 -62.61 1.16 24.07
CA THR A 312 -63.61 0.08 24.16
C THR A 312 -63.53 -0.67 25.50
N VAL A 313 -62.33 -0.98 25.98
CA VAL A 313 -62.12 -1.64 27.29
C VAL A 313 -62.59 -0.73 28.43
N ARG A 314 -62.33 0.58 28.34
CA ARG A 314 -62.85 1.56 29.30
C ARG A 314 -64.37 1.61 29.29
N GLN A 315 -64.98 1.66 28.11
CA GLN A 315 -66.44 1.65 27.96
C GLN A 315 -67.04 0.35 28.52
N ASN A 316 -66.40 -0.81 28.32
CA ASN A 316 -66.85 -2.08 28.89
C ASN A 316 -66.80 -2.09 30.42
N ALA A 317 -65.75 -1.53 31.02
CA ALA A 317 -65.66 -1.38 32.47
C ALA A 317 -66.78 -0.48 33.02
N ASP A 318 -67.04 0.66 32.38
CA ASP A 318 -68.10 1.59 32.76
C ASP A 318 -69.49 0.94 32.61
N ASN A 319 -69.72 0.22 31.50
CA ASN A 319 -70.96 -0.53 31.25
C ASN A 319 -71.18 -1.64 32.28
N ALA A 320 -70.14 -2.41 32.63
CA ALA A 320 -70.23 -3.44 33.66
C ALA A 320 -70.55 -2.84 35.03
N TYR A 321 -69.95 -1.70 35.36
CA TYR A 321 -70.25 -0.97 36.59
C TYR A 321 -71.71 -0.47 36.63
N GLN A 322 -72.22 0.08 35.53
CA GLN A 322 -73.63 0.50 35.44
C GLN A 322 -74.60 -0.68 35.50
N ALA A 323 -74.30 -1.78 34.80
CA ALA A 323 -75.10 -2.99 34.83
C ALA A 323 -75.15 -3.61 36.23
N ASN A 324 -74.04 -3.57 36.98
CA ASN A 324 -74.03 -3.97 38.38
C ASN A 324 -74.99 -3.12 39.23
N GLN A 325 -74.94 -1.79 39.10
CA GLN A 325 -75.86 -0.91 39.84
C GLN A 325 -77.34 -1.20 39.51
N LEU A 326 -77.65 -1.44 38.24
CA LEU A 326 -79.00 -1.81 37.79
C LEU A 326 -79.43 -3.17 38.35
N ALA A 327 -78.53 -4.16 38.37
CA ALA A 327 -78.77 -5.46 38.97
C ALA A 327 -79.04 -5.34 40.48
N LEU A 328 -78.24 -4.57 41.22
CA LEU A 328 -78.48 -4.30 42.64
C LEU A 328 -79.84 -3.64 42.89
N ALA A 329 -80.22 -2.65 42.06
CA ALA A 329 -81.54 -2.03 42.13
C ALA A 329 -82.67 -3.03 41.87
N ALA A 330 -82.55 -3.87 40.83
CA ALA A 330 -83.52 -4.91 40.51
C ALA A 330 -83.65 -5.96 41.62
N SER A 331 -82.53 -6.39 42.22
CA SER A 331 -82.50 -7.32 43.35
C SER A 331 -83.25 -6.75 44.56
N ASN A 332 -83.03 -5.47 44.88
CA ASN A 332 -83.75 -4.78 45.95
C ASN A 332 -85.27 -4.70 45.70
N VAL A 333 -85.69 -4.49 44.45
CA VAL A 333 -87.12 -4.48 44.08
C VAL A 333 -87.72 -5.88 44.18
N ALA A 334 -87.02 -6.91 43.70
CA ALA A 334 -87.46 -8.30 43.79
C ALA A 334 -87.56 -8.77 45.26
N ALA A 335 -86.60 -8.40 46.10
CA ALA A 335 -86.64 -8.68 47.54
C ALA A 335 -87.86 -8.03 48.22
N LYS A 336 -88.11 -6.75 47.96
CA LYS A 336 -89.33 -6.07 48.44
C LYS A 336 -90.61 -6.70 47.91
N GLY A 337 -90.60 -7.17 46.66
CA GLY A 337 -91.71 -7.93 46.06
C GLY A 337 -91.96 -9.24 46.81
N GLY A 338 -90.90 -9.97 47.13
CA GLY A 338 -90.95 -11.17 47.98
C GLY A 338 -91.53 -10.91 49.36
N ASP A 339 -91.14 -9.82 50.02
CA ASP A 339 -91.68 -9.42 51.33
C ASP A 339 -93.20 -9.13 51.27
N ILE A 340 -93.65 -8.43 50.23
CA ILE A 340 -95.07 -8.13 50.02
C ILE A 340 -95.85 -9.43 49.78
N VAL A 341 -95.33 -10.31 48.93
CA VAL A 341 -95.93 -11.62 48.67
C VAL A 341 -96.02 -12.44 49.96
N GLY A 342 -95.00 -12.42 50.81
CA GLY A 342 -95.04 -13.05 52.14
C GLY A 342 -96.20 -12.54 53.00
N LYS A 343 -96.38 -11.22 53.07
CA LYS A 343 -97.53 -10.61 53.79
C LYS A 343 -98.88 -11.01 53.21
N VAL A 344 -98.99 -11.20 51.89
CA VAL A 344 -100.22 -11.68 51.23
C VAL A 344 -100.50 -13.13 51.63
N VAL A 345 -99.49 -14.01 51.67
CA VAL A 345 -99.64 -15.39 52.16
C VAL A 345 -100.13 -15.41 53.61
N ASP A 346 -99.53 -14.61 54.50
CA ASP A 346 -99.96 -14.51 55.91
C ASP A 346 -101.42 -14.05 56.04
N THR A 347 -101.82 -13.09 55.20
CA THR A 347 -103.20 -12.59 55.16
C THR A 347 -104.16 -13.66 54.66
N MET A 348 -103.80 -14.40 53.60
CA MET A 348 -104.60 -15.51 53.09
C MET A 348 -104.75 -16.64 54.12
N GLY A 349 -103.68 -16.96 54.86
CA GLY A 349 -103.74 -17.91 55.98
C GLY A 349 -104.68 -17.45 57.10
N SER A 350 -104.69 -16.14 57.38
CA SER A 350 -105.62 -15.54 58.36
C SER A 350 -107.09 -15.59 57.87
N ILE A 351 -107.32 -15.40 56.56
CA ILE A 351 -108.64 -15.53 55.93
C ILE A 351 -109.10 -16.99 55.93
N ASP A 352 -108.23 -17.96 55.62
CA ASP A 352 -108.54 -19.39 55.69
C ASP A 352 -108.95 -19.79 57.11
N SER A 353 -108.16 -19.37 58.11
CA SER A 353 -108.47 -19.63 59.53
C SER A 353 -109.81 -18.99 59.96
N SER A 354 -110.07 -17.75 59.55
CA SER A 354 -111.32 -17.05 59.86
C SER A 354 -112.52 -17.71 59.17
N SER A 355 -112.36 -18.16 57.93
CA SER A 355 -113.40 -18.84 57.16
C SER A 355 -113.76 -20.20 57.77
N ARG A 356 -112.76 -20.97 58.24
CA ARG A 356 -113.01 -22.21 58.99
C ARG A 356 -113.82 -21.98 60.27
N LYS A 357 -113.50 -20.94 61.03
CA LYS A 357 -114.29 -20.55 62.21
C LYS A 357 -115.74 -20.22 61.84
N ILE A 358 -115.97 -19.57 60.70
CA ILE A 358 -117.33 -19.31 60.21
C ILE A 358 -118.03 -20.63 59.89
N VAL A 359 -117.38 -21.57 59.20
CA VAL A 359 -117.95 -22.92 58.94
C VAL A 359 -118.35 -23.61 60.24
N ASP A 360 -117.52 -23.55 61.28
CA ASP A 360 -117.81 -24.13 62.59
C ASP A 360 -119.04 -23.47 63.25
N ILE A 361 -119.12 -22.13 63.22
CA ILE A 361 -120.26 -21.37 63.76
C ILE A 361 -121.55 -21.69 63.00
N ILE A 362 -121.49 -21.77 61.68
CA ILE A 362 -122.63 -22.13 60.83
C ILE A 362 -123.08 -23.56 61.10
N GLY A 363 -122.14 -24.48 61.37
CA GLY A 363 -122.45 -25.83 61.85
C GLY A 363 -123.21 -25.85 63.18
N VAL A 364 -122.87 -24.96 64.12
CA VAL A 364 -123.63 -24.79 65.36
C VAL A 364 -125.03 -24.20 65.08
N ILE A 365 -125.15 -23.21 64.19
CA ILE A 365 -126.44 -22.60 63.82
C ILE A 365 -127.37 -23.62 63.16
N ASP A 366 -126.85 -24.45 62.25
CA ASP A 366 -127.61 -25.56 61.66
C ASP A 366 -128.05 -26.57 62.73
N GLY A 367 -127.17 -26.89 63.68
CA GLY A 367 -127.51 -27.70 64.85
C GLY A 367 -128.63 -27.08 65.71
N ILE A 368 -128.61 -25.77 65.95
CA ILE A 368 -129.66 -25.03 66.68
C ILE A 368 -130.96 -25.03 65.87
N ALA A 369 -130.90 -24.83 64.56
CA ALA A 369 -132.07 -24.87 63.68
C ALA A 369 -132.70 -26.26 63.69
N PHE A 370 -131.91 -27.33 63.64
CA PHE A 370 -132.39 -28.71 63.79
C PHE A 370 -133.05 -28.93 65.16
N GLN A 371 -132.40 -28.54 66.26
CA GLN A 371 -132.98 -28.62 67.60
C GLN A 371 -134.31 -27.84 67.70
N THR A 372 -134.36 -26.62 67.15
CA THR A 372 -135.55 -25.77 67.15
C THR A 372 -136.68 -26.38 66.33
N ASN A 373 -136.37 -27.02 65.19
CA ASN A 373 -137.34 -27.75 64.36
C ASN A 373 -137.94 -28.95 65.12
N ILE A 374 -137.12 -29.69 65.89
CA ILE A 374 -137.60 -30.79 66.75
C ILE A 374 -138.45 -30.26 67.92
N LEU A 375 -138.03 -29.18 68.59
CA LEU A 375 -138.82 -28.54 69.66
C LEU A 375 -140.18 -28.03 69.13
N ALA A 376 -140.19 -27.39 67.97
CA ALA A 376 -141.39 -26.89 67.33
C ALA A 376 -142.34 -28.02 66.89
N LEU A 377 -141.79 -29.14 66.39
CA LEU A 377 -142.56 -30.35 66.11
C LEU A 377 -143.20 -30.91 67.40
N ASN A 378 -142.44 -31.02 68.48
CA ASN A 378 -142.96 -31.48 69.77
C ASN A 378 -144.05 -30.56 70.31
N ALA A 379 -143.87 -29.24 70.19
CA ALA A 379 -144.88 -28.25 70.58
C ALA A 379 -146.15 -28.31 69.70
N ALA A 380 -146.01 -28.55 68.40
CA ALA A 380 -147.15 -28.71 67.48
C ALA A 380 -147.95 -29.99 67.81
N VAL A 381 -147.27 -31.07 68.20
CA VAL A 381 -147.91 -32.32 68.65
C VAL A 381 -148.67 -32.10 69.96
N GLU A 382 -148.09 -31.42 70.94
CA GLU A 382 -148.76 -31.16 72.22
C GLU A 382 -149.92 -30.16 72.07
N ALA A 383 -149.81 -29.18 71.18
CA ALA A 383 -150.89 -28.27 70.83
C ALA A 383 -152.07 -28.98 70.13
N ALA A 384 -151.80 -29.97 69.26
CA ALA A 384 -152.84 -30.82 68.67
C ALA A 384 -153.55 -31.69 69.72
N ARG A 385 -152.84 -32.06 70.80
CA ARG A 385 -153.35 -32.83 71.93
C ARG A 385 -154.32 -32.05 72.83
N ALA A 386 -154.17 -30.72 72.89
CA ALA A 386 -155.02 -29.81 73.66
C ALA A 386 -156.33 -29.38 72.94
N GLY A 387 -156.59 -29.86 71.72
CA GLY A 387 -157.84 -29.60 70.99
C GLY A 387 -158.06 -28.11 70.63
N GLU A 388 -159.31 -27.62 70.72
CA GLU A 388 -159.66 -26.23 70.33
C GLU A 388 -158.90 -25.15 71.12
N GLN A 389 -158.50 -25.43 72.37
CA GLN A 389 -157.72 -24.49 73.20
C GLN A 389 -156.26 -24.34 72.75
N GLY A 390 -155.74 -25.29 71.97
CA GLY A 390 -154.36 -25.33 71.48
C GLY A 390 -154.15 -24.72 70.10
N ARG A 391 -155.20 -24.31 69.37
CA ARG A 391 -155.10 -23.85 67.97
C ARG A 391 -154.13 -22.68 67.79
N GLY A 392 -154.14 -21.70 68.70
CA GLY A 392 -153.20 -20.58 68.67
C GLY A 392 -151.73 -21.04 68.83
N PHE A 393 -151.49 -21.98 69.73
CA PHE A 393 -150.15 -22.57 69.94
C PHE A 393 -149.71 -23.45 68.77
N ALA A 394 -150.60 -24.19 68.12
CA ALA A 394 -150.29 -25.01 66.95
C ALA A 394 -149.83 -24.16 65.76
N VAL A 395 -150.46 -22.99 65.55
CA VAL A 395 -150.04 -22.03 64.50
C VAL A 395 -148.65 -21.48 64.81
N VAL A 396 -148.41 -21.05 66.05
CA VAL A 396 -147.07 -20.56 66.46
C VAL A 396 -146.02 -21.67 66.32
N ALA A 397 -146.32 -22.91 66.72
CA ALA A 397 -145.39 -24.03 66.58
C ALA A 397 -145.09 -24.35 65.10
N SER A 398 -146.09 -24.28 64.21
CA SER A 398 -145.88 -24.42 62.76
C SER A 398 -145.03 -23.28 62.18
N GLU A 399 -145.23 -22.05 62.64
CA GLU A 399 -144.44 -20.90 62.20
C GLU A 399 -142.99 -20.98 62.68
N VAL A 400 -142.77 -21.38 63.95
CA VAL A 400 -141.43 -21.64 64.49
C VAL A 400 -140.73 -22.78 63.75
N ARG A 401 -141.47 -23.83 63.36
CA ARG A 401 -140.94 -24.94 62.57
C ARG A 401 -140.54 -24.50 61.16
N SER A 402 -141.38 -23.72 60.50
CA SER A 402 -141.10 -23.13 59.19
C SER A 402 -139.86 -22.22 59.26
N LEU A 403 -139.75 -21.40 60.31
CA LEU A 403 -138.58 -20.55 60.55
C LEU A 403 -137.32 -21.38 60.78
N ALA A 404 -137.40 -22.48 61.55
CA ALA A 404 -136.28 -23.37 61.79
C ALA A 404 -135.80 -24.08 60.50
N GLN A 405 -136.71 -24.53 59.64
CA GLN A 405 -136.37 -25.09 58.32
C GLN A 405 -135.74 -24.04 57.40
N ARG A 406 -136.25 -22.80 57.40
CA ARG A 406 -135.64 -21.68 56.67
C ARG A 406 -134.24 -21.34 57.19
N SER A 407 -134.05 -21.35 58.51
CA SER A 407 -132.73 -21.13 59.13
C SER A 407 -131.73 -22.24 58.78
N ALA A 408 -132.16 -23.51 58.74
CA ALA A 408 -131.31 -24.63 58.32
C ALA A 408 -130.92 -24.52 56.83
N SER A 409 -131.87 -24.20 55.95
CA SER A 409 -131.59 -23.97 54.52
C SER A 409 -130.61 -22.81 54.31
N ALA A 410 -130.83 -21.68 55.00
CA ALA A 410 -129.93 -20.53 54.93
C ALA A 410 -128.55 -20.84 55.51
N ALA A 411 -128.47 -21.61 56.60
CA ALA A 411 -127.19 -22.07 57.16
C ALA A 411 -126.43 -22.96 56.17
N GLN A 412 -127.12 -23.89 55.50
CA GLN A 412 -126.52 -24.75 54.48
C GLN A 412 -126.03 -23.94 53.26
N GLU A 413 -126.81 -22.97 52.77
CA GLU A 413 -126.39 -22.07 51.68
C GLU A 413 -125.14 -21.25 52.06
N ILE A 414 -125.08 -20.72 53.30
CA ILE A 414 -123.89 -20.01 53.78
C ILE A 414 -122.70 -20.97 53.91
N LYS A 415 -122.91 -22.19 54.38
CA LYS A 415 -121.86 -23.21 54.52
C LYS A 415 -121.23 -23.54 53.16
N ASP A 416 -122.05 -23.70 52.13
CA ASP A 416 -121.60 -23.98 50.77
C ASP A 416 -120.83 -22.78 50.19
N LEU A 417 -121.33 -21.55 50.34
CA LEU A 417 -120.65 -20.31 49.92
C LEU A 417 -119.29 -20.09 50.61
N ILE A 418 -119.21 -20.38 51.91
CA ILE A 418 -117.95 -20.27 52.66
C ILE A 418 -117.01 -21.41 52.26
N GLY A 419 -117.52 -22.61 52.00
CA GLY A 419 -116.75 -23.72 51.45
C GLY A 419 -116.09 -23.38 50.12
N ASP A 420 -116.85 -22.78 49.20
CA ASP A 420 -116.33 -22.28 47.92
C ASP A 420 -115.29 -21.18 48.13
N SER A 421 -115.52 -20.26 49.07
CA SER A 421 -114.57 -19.20 49.41
C SER A 421 -113.26 -19.75 49.98
N VAL A 422 -113.31 -20.77 50.84
CA VAL A 422 -112.13 -21.50 51.34
C VAL A 422 -111.39 -22.17 50.18
N GLY A 423 -112.11 -22.77 49.24
CA GLY A 423 -111.53 -23.35 48.02
C GLY A 423 -110.75 -22.30 47.20
N GLN A 424 -111.34 -21.13 46.97
CA GLN A 424 -110.70 -20.03 46.25
C GLN A 424 -109.49 -19.46 47.01
N VAL A 425 -109.56 -19.32 48.34
CA VAL A 425 -108.44 -18.87 49.17
C VAL A 425 -107.27 -19.87 49.12
N ASN A 426 -107.53 -21.17 49.10
CA ASN A 426 -106.49 -22.19 48.95
C ASN A 426 -105.81 -22.12 47.58
N ILE A 427 -106.57 -21.94 46.50
CA ILE A 427 -106.02 -21.74 45.15
C ILE A 427 -105.17 -20.46 45.11
N GLY A 428 -105.69 -19.36 45.66
CA GLY A 428 -104.98 -18.08 45.76
C GLY A 428 -103.68 -18.19 46.56
N THR A 429 -103.71 -18.88 47.70
CA THR A 429 -102.52 -19.13 48.54
C THR A 429 -101.43 -19.86 47.76
N LYS A 430 -101.80 -20.90 46.99
CA LYS A 430 -100.85 -21.65 46.17
C LYS A 430 -100.21 -20.78 45.08
N LEU A 431 -101.00 -19.99 44.37
CA LEU A 431 -100.51 -19.08 43.31
C LEU A 431 -99.57 -18.01 43.88
N VAL A 432 -99.89 -17.45 45.04
CA VAL A 432 -99.07 -16.43 45.71
C VAL A 432 -97.76 -17.05 46.24
N GLN A 433 -97.80 -18.29 46.75
CA GLN A 433 -96.61 -19.01 47.21
C GLN A 433 -95.67 -19.38 46.04
N GLU A 434 -96.24 -19.73 44.88
CA GLU A 434 -95.49 -19.93 43.63
C GLU A 434 -94.83 -18.60 43.19
N ALA A 435 -95.59 -17.50 43.17
CA ALA A 435 -95.04 -16.16 42.88
C ALA A 435 -93.90 -15.77 43.84
N GLY A 436 -94.02 -16.11 45.14
CA GLY A 436 -92.97 -15.85 46.13
C GLY A 436 -91.71 -16.70 45.91
N THR A 437 -91.86 -17.90 45.36
CA THR A 437 -90.72 -18.74 44.95
C THR A 437 -90.04 -18.18 43.72
N THR A 438 -90.81 -17.75 42.71
CA THR A 438 -90.26 -17.06 41.53
C THR A 438 -89.52 -15.78 41.91
N MET A 439 -90.00 -15.00 42.88
CA MET A 439 -89.28 -13.80 43.35
C MET A 439 -87.91 -14.14 43.97
N ARG A 440 -87.80 -15.25 44.71
CA ARG A 440 -86.50 -15.73 45.22
C ARG A 440 -85.56 -16.16 44.09
N GLU A 441 -86.08 -16.89 43.10
CA GLU A 441 -85.29 -17.27 41.91
C GLU A 441 -84.79 -16.06 41.11
N VAL A 442 -85.59 -14.98 41.05
CA VAL A 442 -85.17 -13.71 40.45
C VAL A 442 -84.02 -13.08 41.24
N VAL A 443 -84.12 -12.99 42.57
CA VAL A 443 -83.04 -12.47 43.42
C VAL A 443 -81.75 -13.27 43.21
N ASP A 444 -81.81 -14.60 43.23
CA ASP A 444 -80.66 -15.47 43.02
C ASP A 444 -80.07 -15.30 41.61
N SER A 445 -80.91 -15.10 40.60
CA SER A 445 -80.46 -14.89 39.22
C SER A 445 -79.79 -13.53 39.03
N VAL A 446 -80.32 -12.49 39.68
CA VAL A 446 -79.71 -11.15 39.67
C VAL A 446 -78.40 -11.13 40.46
N ALA A 447 -78.28 -11.93 41.53
CA ALA A 447 -77.01 -12.11 42.23
C ALA A 447 -75.92 -12.68 41.30
N ARG A 448 -76.25 -13.71 40.50
CA ARG A 448 -75.30 -14.23 39.49
C ARG A 448 -74.91 -13.18 38.43
N VAL A 449 -75.84 -12.31 38.03
CA VAL A 449 -75.52 -11.20 37.12
C VAL A 449 -74.53 -10.23 37.75
N ASN A 450 -74.69 -9.89 39.03
CA ASN A 450 -73.73 -9.06 39.77
C ASN A 450 -72.33 -9.69 39.80
N ASP A 451 -72.24 -10.99 40.10
CA ASP A 451 -70.95 -11.71 40.10
C ASP A 451 -70.26 -11.63 38.73
N ILE A 452 -70.99 -11.87 37.64
CA ILE A 452 -70.47 -11.74 36.27
C ILE A 452 -70.00 -10.31 35.98
N MET A 453 -70.75 -9.29 36.40
CA MET A 453 -70.34 -7.89 36.19
C MET A 453 -69.08 -7.52 36.98
N SER A 454 -68.90 -8.10 38.18
CA SER A 454 -67.68 -7.95 38.97
C SER A 454 -66.46 -8.59 38.29
N GLU A 455 -66.64 -9.79 37.71
CA GLU A 455 -65.61 -10.46 36.92
C GLU A 455 -65.25 -9.66 35.66
N ILE A 456 -66.25 -9.14 34.91
CA ILE A 456 -66.00 -8.30 33.72
C ILE A 456 -65.24 -7.03 34.10
N THR A 457 -65.59 -6.38 35.21
CA THR A 457 -64.89 -5.18 35.69
C THR A 457 -63.43 -5.49 36.01
N SER A 458 -63.18 -6.62 36.70
CA SER A 458 -61.83 -7.06 37.05
C SER A 458 -61.01 -7.43 35.80
N ALA A 459 -61.59 -8.18 34.87
CA ALA A 459 -60.96 -8.53 33.59
C ALA A 459 -60.66 -7.28 32.73
N SER A 460 -61.57 -6.30 32.70
CA SER A 460 -61.36 -5.03 31.97
C SER A 460 -60.25 -4.20 32.60
N GLN A 461 -60.08 -4.25 33.93
CA GLN A 461 -58.95 -3.60 34.61
C GLN A 461 -57.62 -4.27 34.25
N GLU A 462 -57.58 -5.60 34.20
CA GLU A 462 -56.38 -6.36 33.80
C GLU A 462 -56.03 -6.12 32.33
N GLN A 463 -57.03 -6.12 31.44
CA GLN A 463 -56.85 -5.76 30.03
C GLN A 463 -56.26 -4.36 29.86
N ARG A 464 -56.69 -3.39 30.66
CA ARG A 464 -56.13 -2.03 30.61
C ARG A 464 -54.64 -2.02 30.97
N ILE A 465 -54.26 -2.73 32.04
CA ILE A 465 -52.83 -2.86 32.43
C ILE A 465 -52.03 -3.53 31.30
N GLY A 466 -52.57 -4.58 30.68
CA GLY A 466 -51.94 -5.23 29.54
C GLY A 466 -51.80 -4.30 28.33
N ILE A 467 -52.80 -3.48 28.04
CA ILE A 467 -52.78 -2.46 26.98
C ILE A 467 -51.71 -1.39 27.27
N ASP A 468 -51.59 -0.92 28.52
CA ASP A 468 -50.57 0.06 28.90
C ASP A 468 -49.15 -0.48 28.64
N GLN A 469 -48.90 -1.76 28.92
CA GLN A 469 -47.63 -2.42 28.61
C GLN A 469 -47.37 -2.54 27.10
N VAL A 470 -48.41 -2.83 26.32
CA VAL A 470 -48.30 -2.88 24.85
C VAL A 470 -48.01 -1.48 24.30
N ASN A 471 -48.64 -0.43 24.83
CA ASN A 471 -48.35 0.96 24.44
C ASN A 471 -46.90 1.36 24.74
N GLU A 472 -46.35 0.95 25.89
CA GLU A 472 -44.94 1.17 26.22
C GLU A 472 -44.02 0.45 25.21
N ALA A 473 -44.34 -0.78 24.83
CA ALA A 473 -43.60 -1.52 23.82
C ALA A 473 -43.68 -0.87 22.42
N ILE A 474 -44.85 -0.35 22.03
CA ILE A 474 -45.03 0.40 20.77
C ILE A 474 -44.19 1.67 20.79
N ALA A 475 -44.17 2.43 21.89
CA ALA A 475 -43.34 3.63 22.02
C ALA A 475 -41.84 3.30 21.90
N GLN A 476 -41.40 2.18 22.48
CA GLN A 476 -40.02 1.71 22.32
C GLN A 476 -39.71 1.29 20.88
N MET A 477 -40.64 0.61 20.21
CA MET A 477 -40.50 0.25 18.79
C MET A 477 -40.44 1.48 17.89
N ASP A 478 -41.23 2.52 18.18
CA ASP A 478 -41.18 3.80 17.45
C ASP A 478 -39.80 4.46 17.61
N GLN A 479 -39.26 4.52 18.84
CA GLN A 479 -37.92 5.05 19.09
C GLN A 479 -36.84 4.30 18.29
N VAL A 480 -36.90 2.96 18.25
CA VAL A 480 -35.96 2.15 17.45
C VAL A 480 -36.17 2.39 15.95
N THR A 481 -37.41 2.58 15.50
CA THR A 481 -37.73 2.87 14.10
C THR A 481 -37.14 4.22 13.68
N GLN A 482 -37.26 5.25 14.51
CA GLN A 482 -36.62 6.55 14.28
C GLN A 482 -35.08 6.45 14.30
N GLN A 483 -34.51 5.66 15.21
CA GLN A 483 -33.07 5.42 15.24
C GLN A 483 -32.58 4.69 13.98
N ASN A 484 -33.35 3.72 13.48
CA ASN A 484 -33.06 3.04 12.23
C ASN A 484 -33.10 4.01 11.04
N ALA A 485 -34.06 4.94 11.00
CA ALA A 485 -34.10 5.98 9.97
C ALA A 485 -32.84 6.86 9.99
N ALA A 486 -32.40 7.30 11.17
CA ALA A 486 -31.15 8.06 11.31
C ALA A 486 -29.91 7.23 10.89
N LEU A 487 -29.84 5.96 11.29
CA LEU A 487 -28.76 5.05 10.90
C LEU A 487 -28.73 4.81 9.38
N VAL A 488 -29.89 4.74 8.73
CA VAL A 488 -29.98 4.62 7.26
C VAL A 488 -29.39 5.85 6.58
N GLU A 489 -29.69 7.07 7.06
CA GLU A 489 -29.09 8.30 6.52
C GLU A 489 -27.56 8.33 6.72
N GLU A 490 -27.09 8.00 7.93
CA GLU A 490 -25.65 7.94 8.23
C GLU A 490 -24.93 6.90 7.37
N ALA A 491 -25.52 5.71 7.22
CA ALA A 491 -24.96 4.63 6.42
C ALA A 491 -24.95 4.98 4.92
N ALA A 492 -25.98 5.69 4.43
CA ALA A 492 -26.02 6.16 3.04
C ALA A 492 -24.92 7.20 2.79
N ALA A 493 -24.72 8.15 3.70
CA ALA A 493 -23.64 9.12 3.63
C ALA A 493 -22.24 8.45 3.67
N ALA A 494 -22.07 7.45 4.55
CA ALA A 494 -20.83 6.68 4.63
C ALA A 494 -20.55 5.89 3.34
N ALA A 495 -21.56 5.23 2.77
CA ALA A 495 -21.44 4.51 1.49
C ALA A 495 -21.08 5.45 0.33
N ALA A 496 -21.70 6.63 0.26
CA ALA A 496 -21.37 7.66 -0.73
C ALA A 496 -19.91 8.15 -0.59
N SER A 497 -19.47 8.41 0.64
CA SER A 497 -18.08 8.79 0.92
C SER A 497 -17.07 7.70 0.54
N MET A 498 -17.39 6.43 0.83
CA MET A 498 -16.58 5.28 0.39
C MET A 498 -16.48 5.19 -1.13
N GLN A 499 -17.59 5.46 -1.84
CA GLN A 499 -17.61 5.48 -3.31
C GLN A 499 -16.71 6.58 -3.87
N GLU A 500 -16.80 7.80 -3.33
CA GLU A 500 -15.94 8.94 -3.73
C GLU A 500 -14.45 8.65 -3.46
N GLN A 501 -14.13 8.05 -2.30
CA GLN A 501 -12.76 7.64 -1.98
C GLN A 501 -12.25 6.56 -2.93
N ALA A 502 -13.10 5.57 -3.26
CA ALA A 502 -12.74 4.52 -4.22
C ALA A 502 -12.50 5.09 -5.63
N GLU A 503 -13.32 6.03 -6.09
CA GLU A 503 -13.12 6.74 -7.36
C GLU A 503 -11.84 7.58 -7.36
N THR A 504 -11.56 8.29 -6.27
CA THR A 504 -10.33 9.07 -6.11
C THR A 504 -9.10 8.17 -6.18
N LEU A 505 -9.09 7.06 -5.44
CA LEU A 505 -8.00 6.08 -5.46
C LEU A 505 -7.87 5.40 -6.84
N ALA A 506 -8.99 5.09 -7.50
CA ALA A 506 -8.99 4.54 -8.85
C ALA A 506 -8.41 5.54 -9.86
N SER A 507 -8.72 6.83 -9.74
CA SER A 507 -8.18 7.90 -10.57
C SER A 507 -6.66 8.05 -10.38
N VAL A 508 -6.18 8.06 -9.13
CA VAL A 508 -4.75 8.07 -8.82
C VAL A 508 -4.05 6.84 -9.39
N ALA A 509 -4.64 5.65 -9.21
CA ALA A 509 -4.10 4.41 -9.74
C ALA A 509 -4.18 4.30 -11.27
N ALA A 510 -5.13 5.00 -11.92
CA ALA A 510 -5.25 5.07 -13.37
C ALA A 510 -4.17 5.96 -14.00
N GLY A 511 -3.57 6.88 -13.23
CA GLY A 511 -2.36 7.61 -13.64
C GLY A 511 -1.18 6.67 -13.92
N PHE A 512 -1.19 5.47 -13.34
CA PHE A 512 -0.19 4.44 -13.60
C PHE A 512 -0.64 3.51 -14.74
N LYS A 513 0.14 3.46 -15.82
CA LYS A 513 -0.12 2.58 -16.96
C LYS A 513 0.41 1.18 -16.66
N LEU A 514 -0.50 0.22 -16.57
CA LEU A 514 -0.19 -1.20 -16.46
C LEU A 514 -0.30 -1.85 -17.83
N ALA A 515 0.56 -2.84 -18.11
CA ALA A 515 0.47 -3.59 -19.36
C ALA A 515 -0.86 -4.35 -19.40
N ALA A 516 -1.73 -4.02 -20.36
CA ALA A 516 -2.98 -4.72 -20.58
C ALA A 516 -2.68 -6.20 -20.91
N GLY A 517 -2.90 -7.09 -19.94
CA GLY A 517 -2.72 -8.54 -20.15
C GLY A 517 -1.96 -9.31 -19.08
N ARG A 518 -1.40 -8.70 -18.04
CA ARG A 518 -1.01 -9.44 -16.81
C ARG A 518 -2.12 -9.35 -15.76
N GLN A 519 -3.34 -9.74 -16.13
CA GLN A 519 -4.25 -10.24 -15.11
C GLN A 519 -3.61 -11.54 -14.60
N HIS A 520 -2.93 -11.45 -13.46
CA HIS A 520 -2.63 -12.65 -12.68
C HIS A 520 -3.98 -13.34 -12.44
N PRO A 521 -4.10 -14.66 -12.72
CA PRO A 521 -5.32 -15.38 -12.41
C PRO A 521 -5.59 -15.17 -10.93
N ALA A 522 -6.79 -14.67 -10.63
CA ALA A 522 -7.27 -14.48 -9.27
C ALA A 522 -6.94 -15.75 -8.47
N VAL A 523 -6.22 -15.59 -7.37
CA VAL A 523 -5.98 -16.68 -6.43
C VAL A 523 -7.36 -17.11 -5.95
N ALA A 524 -7.84 -18.25 -6.46
CA ALA A 524 -9.08 -18.86 -6.03
C ALA A 524 -8.95 -19.19 -4.55
N ASN A 525 -9.56 -18.35 -3.72
CA ASN A 525 -9.61 -18.54 -2.29
C ASN A 525 -10.60 -19.68 -2.03
N GLU A 526 -10.13 -20.93 -1.99
CA GLU A 526 -10.92 -22.07 -1.49
C GLU A 526 -11.08 -21.93 0.03
N THR A 527 -11.94 -21.01 0.46
CA THR A 527 -12.49 -21.04 1.81
C THR A 527 -13.67 -22.02 1.81
N ARG A 528 -13.37 -23.31 1.94
CA ARG A 528 -14.38 -24.31 2.31
C ARG A 528 -14.90 -23.99 3.71
N LEU A 529 -16.09 -23.38 3.77
CA LEU A 529 -16.94 -23.43 4.95
C LEU A 529 -17.16 -24.91 5.33
N ARG A 530 -16.56 -25.33 6.44
CA ARG A 530 -17.05 -26.47 7.22
C ARG A 530 -17.93 -25.88 8.32
N LEU A 531 -19.24 -25.88 8.08
CA LEU A 531 -20.24 -25.87 9.13
C LEU A 531 -20.47 -27.32 9.55
N ALA A 532 -20.28 -27.60 10.83
CA ALA A 532 -20.82 -28.72 11.57
C ALA A 532 -21.48 -28.16 12.82
#